data_AF-A0A7I7RQU7-F1
#
_entry.id   AF-A0A7I7RQU7-F1
#
_cell.length_a   1.000
_cell.length_b   1.000
_cell.length_c   1.000
_cell.angle_alpha   90.00
_cell.angle_beta   90.00
_cell.angle_gamma   90.00
#
_symmetry.space_group_name_H-M   'P 1'
#
loop_
_entity.id
_entity.type
_entity.pdbx_description
1 polymer ?
#
loop_
_entity_poly.entity_id
_entity_poly.type
_entity_poly.pdbx_seq_one_letter_code
_entity_poly.pdbx_strand_id
1 'polypeptide(L)'
;MRTILRIAQRVLRPGGMAFVQVKYHTSDGRTRGRIGWAYARNLALNTTFTIEEFWRLAGECGLEPQLVTLVPRNRLDSRYAYYALTKPVSGMEPQ
;
A
#
# COMPACT_ATOMS: atom_id res chain seq x y z
N MET A 1 0.10 -9.19 -1.46
CA MET A 1 0.07 -7.77 -1.90
C MET A 1 1.03 -7.46 -3.05
N ARG A 2 2.35 -7.75 -2.94
CA ARG A 2 3.34 -7.48 -4.01
C ARG A 2 2.90 -8.01 -5.39
N THR A 3 2.30 -9.21 -5.46
CA THR A 3 1.77 -9.78 -6.71
C THR A 3 0.71 -8.89 -7.35
N ILE A 4 -0.23 -8.34 -6.56
CA ILE A 4 -1.30 -7.47 -7.06
C ILE A 4 -0.73 -6.16 -7.59
N LEU A 5 0.24 -5.58 -6.89
CA LEU A 5 0.93 -4.35 -7.34
C LEU A 5 1.70 -4.56 -8.64
N ARG A 6 2.37 -5.73 -8.79
CA ARG A 6 3.02 -6.11 -10.05
C ARG A 6 2.02 -6.31 -11.19
N ILE A 7 0.84 -6.87 -10.91
CA ILE A 7 -0.23 -6.98 -11.91
C ILE A 7 -0.70 -5.58 -12.32
N ALA A 8 -0.96 -4.70 -11.35
CA ALA A 8 -1.35 -3.31 -11.63
C ALA A 8 -0.29 -2.59 -12.48
N GLN A 9 1.00 -2.71 -12.15
CA GLN A 9 2.08 -2.13 -12.95
C GLN A 9 2.08 -2.63 -14.40
N ARG A 10 1.80 -3.92 -14.62
CA ARG A 10 1.76 -4.51 -15.96
C ARG A 10 0.54 -4.09 -16.77
N VAL A 11 -0.62 -4.01 -16.14
CA VAL A 11 -1.91 -3.75 -16.82
C VAL A 11 -2.15 -2.25 -17.04
N LEU A 12 -1.63 -1.38 -16.18
CA LEU A 12 -1.76 0.05 -16.37
C LEU A 12 -0.98 0.52 -17.60
N ARG A 13 -1.62 1.36 -18.42
CA ARG A 13 -0.93 2.19 -19.41
C ARG A 13 -0.02 3.21 -18.69
N PRO A 14 1.04 3.73 -19.32
CA PRO A 14 1.80 4.86 -18.79
C PRO A 14 0.88 6.04 -18.45
N GLY A 15 1.05 6.65 -17.28
CA GLY A 15 0.15 7.67 -16.73
C GLY A 15 -1.20 7.14 -16.21
N GLY A 16 -1.44 5.83 -16.30
CA GLY A 16 -2.63 5.20 -15.75
C GLY A 16 -2.61 5.17 -14.22
N MET A 17 -3.79 5.25 -13.61
CA MET A 17 -3.97 5.25 -12.15
C MET A 17 -4.62 3.95 -11.67
N ALA A 18 -4.10 3.39 -10.58
CA ALA A 18 -4.76 2.39 -9.76
C ALA A 18 -5.23 3.00 -8.44
N PHE A 19 -6.41 2.59 -8.00
CA PHE A 19 -6.96 2.94 -6.70
C PHE A 19 -7.04 1.69 -5.82
N VAL A 20 -6.37 1.69 -4.68
CA VAL A 20 -6.24 0.51 -3.82
C VAL A 20 -6.72 0.81 -2.40
N GLN A 21 -7.68 0.03 -1.92
CA GLN A 21 -8.11 0.05 -0.53
C GLN A 21 -7.32 -0.98 0.29
N VAL A 22 -6.77 -0.56 1.42
CA VAL A 22 -6.04 -1.42 2.34
C VAL A 22 -6.54 -1.16 3.76
N LYS A 23 -6.66 -2.23 4.56
CA LYS A 23 -6.84 -2.08 6.00
C LYS A 23 -5.47 -1.87 6.64
N TYR A 24 -5.27 -0.77 7.37
CA TYR A 24 -4.00 -0.45 8.00
C TYR A 24 -4.05 -0.70 9.52
N HIS A 25 -2.88 -0.83 10.13
CA HIS A 25 -2.75 -0.83 11.58
C HIS A 25 -1.91 0.39 12.00
N THR A 26 -2.22 0.93 13.18
CA THR A 26 -1.44 2.00 13.81
C THR A 26 -0.43 1.40 14.77
N SER A 27 0.76 2.01 14.85
CA SER A 27 1.88 1.64 15.71
C SER A 27 1.63 1.93 17.20
N ASP A 28 0.47 1.55 17.73
CA ASP A 28 0.16 1.74 19.14
C ASP A 28 1.02 0.80 20.00
N GLY A 29 1.72 1.37 20.99
CA GLY A 29 2.87 0.75 21.69
C GLY A 29 2.59 -0.52 22.51
N ARG A 30 1.34 -1.02 22.55
CA ARG A 30 0.98 -2.32 23.18
C ARG A 30 1.27 -3.53 22.30
N THR A 31 1.53 -3.33 21.00
CA THR A 31 1.81 -4.39 20.01
C THR A 31 3.25 -4.33 19.49
N ARG A 32 4.24 -4.10 20.36
CA ARG A 32 5.66 -4.28 20.01
C ARG A 32 6.02 -5.78 19.92
N GLY A 33 5.49 -6.45 18.90
CA GLY A 33 6.06 -7.70 18.40
C GLY A 33 7.17 -7.35 17.40
N ARG A 34 8.43 -7.37 17.87
CA ARG A 34 9.69 -7.26 17.10
C ARG A 34 9.52 -7.06 15.57
N ILE A 35 9.73 -5.81 15.14
CA ILE A 35 9.59 -5.23 13.78
C ILE A 35 10.23 -6.05 12.63
N GLY A 36 11.05 -7.06 12.90
CA GLY A 36 11.66 -7.90 11.86
C GLY A 36 11.13 -9.34 11.72
N TRP A 37 10.38 -9.88 12.69
CA TRP A 37 10.13 -11.35 12.75
C TRP A 37 8.68 -11.77 12.52
N ALA A 38 7.70 -10.90 12.83
CA ALA A 38 6.30 -11.15 12.48
C ALA A 38 6.04 -11.09 10.96
N TYR A 39 6.93 -10.42 10.22
CA TYR A 39 6.91 -10.19 8.78
C TYR A 39 6.92 -11.47 7.93
N ALA A 40 7.59 -12.54 8.38
CA ALA A 40 7.71 -13.76 7.59
C ALA A 40 6.53 -14.74 7.74
N ARG A 41 5.76 -14.67 8.84
CA ARG A 41 4.81 -15.74 9.21
C ARG A 41 3.33 -15.48 8.90
N ASN A 42 2.92 -14.24 8.64
CA ASN A 42 1.50 -13.88 8.51
C ASN A 42 1.09 -13.39 7.10
N LEU A 43 1.76 -13.89 6.06
CA LEU A 43 1.48 -13.57 4.66
C LEU A 43 0.12 -14.09 4.15
N ALA A 44 -0.51 -15.05 4.83
CA ALA A 44 -1.63 -15.80 4.26
C ALA A 44 -3.03 -15.30 4.64
N LEU A 45 -3.25 -14.62 5.78
CA LEU A 45 -4.62 -14.46 6.30
C LEU A 45 -4.99 -13.08 6.86
N ASN A 46 -4.05 -12.15 7.05
CA ASN A 46 -4.41 -10.82 7.56
C ASN A 46 -3.47 -9.74 7.01
N THR A 47 -3.76 -9.26 5.80
CA THR A 47 -2.92 -8.31 5.06
C THR A 47 -3.07 -6.89 5.60
N THR A 48 -2.69 -6.68 6.86
CA THR A 48 -2.68 -5.36 7.49
C THR A 48 -1.27 -4.79 7.41
N PHE A 49 -1.04 -3.81 6.54
CA PHE A 49 0.24 -3.11 6.43
C PHE A 49 0.24 -1.83 7.27
N THR A 50 1.42 -1.34 7.64
CA THR A 50 1.48 0.09 8.00
C THR A 50 1.29 0.94 6.74
N ILE A 51 0.93 2.20 6.94
CA ILE A 51 0.68 3.11 5.82
C ILE A 51 1.97 3.30 4.99
N GLU A 52 3.10 3.38 5.68
CA GLU A 52 4.43 3.60 5.12
C GLU A 52 4.99 2.36 4.42
N GLU A 53 4.68 1.16 4.91
CA GLU A 53 5.06 -0.10 4.28
C GLU A 53 4.40 -0.26 2.92
N PHE A 54 3.09 0.00 2.83
CA PHE A 54 2.38 -0.09 1.55
C PHE A 54 2.90 0.95 0.56
N TRP A 55 3.15 2.18 1.02
CA TRP A 55 3.71 3.24 0.20
C TRP A 55 5.06 2.84 -0.41
N ARG A 56 5.99 2.35 0.41
CA ARG A 56 7.31 1.86 -0.06
C ARG A 56 7.17 0.68 -1.01
N LEU A 57 6.31 -0.28 -0.68
CA LEU A 57 6.09 -1.47 -1.51
C LEU A 57 5.55 -1.13 -2.90
N ALA A 58 4.67 -0.13 -3.01
CA ALA A 58 4.17 0.36 -4.29
C ALA A 58 5.30 0.98 -5.13
N GLY A 59 6.14 1.82 -4.51
CA GLY A 59 7.36 2.37 -5.12
C GLY A 59 8.30 1.29 -5.65
N GLU A 60 8.62 0.28 -4.83
CA GLU A 60 9.46 -0.86 -5.23
C GLU A 60 8.86 -1.67 -6.40
N CYS A 61 7.54 -1.60 -6.61
CA CYS A 61 6.87 -2.25 -7.73
C CYS A 61 6.81 -1.38 -8.99
N GLY A 62 7.42 -0.19 -9.00
CA GLY A 62 7.43 0.72 -10.15
C GLY A 62 6.11 1.48 -10.33
N LEU A 63 5.37 1.67 -9.25
CA LEU A 63 4.20 2.57 -9.19
C LEU A 63 4.55 3.75 -8.29
N GLU A 64 4.07 4.93 -8.62
CA GLU A 64 4.25 6.14 -7.84
C GLU A 64 3.01 6.41 -7.00
N PRO A 65 3.11 6.38 -5.66
CA PRO A 65 2.01 6.80 -4.82
C PRO A 65 1.86 8.32 -4.87
N GLN A 66 0.65 8.78 -5.21
CA GLN A 66 0.33 10.21 -5.34
C GLN A 66 -0.41 10.75 -4.13
N LEU A 67 -1.30 9.93 -3.57
CA LEU A 67 -2.16 10.30 -2.46
C LEU A 67 -2.46 9.08 -1.59
N VAL A 68 -2.53 9.33 -0.28
CA VAL A 68 -3.18 8.42 0.67
C VAL A 68 -4.29 9.16 1.41
N THR A 69 -5.48 8.57 1.44
CA THR A 69 -6.60 9.06 2.26
C THR A 69 -6.87 8.05 3.35
N LEU A 70 -6.72 8.48 4.60
CA LEU A 70 -7.02 7.66 5.76
C LEU A 70 -8.49 7.82 6.13
N VAL A 71 -9.14 6.69 6.38
CA VAL A 71 -10.49 6.58 6.89
C VAL A 71 -10.40 5.81 8.22
N PRO A 72 -10.11 6.51 9.33
CA PRO A 72 -9.91 5.88 10.63
C PRO A 72 -11.18 5.18 11.14
N ARG A 73 -12.36 5.72 10.83
CA ARG A 73 -13.67 5.15 11.17
C ARG A 73 -14.64 5.30 10.02
N ASN A 74 -15.39 4.24 9.74
CA ASN A 74 -16.53 4.22 8.82
C ASN A 74 -17.71 3.55 9.55
N ARG A 75 -18.92 3.67 9.01
CA ARG A 75 -20.16 3.10 9.59
C ARG A 75 -20.10 1.59 9.79
N LEU A 76 -19.30 0.88 8.99
CA LEU A 76 -19.20 -0.59 9.00
C LEU A 76 -17.92 -1.13 9.64
N ASP A 77 -16.81 -0.39 9.63
CA ASP A 77 -15.49 -0.85 10.12
C ASP A 77 -14.52 0.35 10.27
N SER A 78 -13.28 0.11 10.67
CA SER A 78 -12.26 1.10 11.01
C SER A 78 -10.91 0.80 10.35
N ARG A 79 -10.08 1.84 10.22
CA ARG A 79 -8.69 1.79 9.74
C ARG A 79 -8.53 1.36 8.29
N TYR A 80 -9.19 2.06 7.38
CA TYR A 80 -8.92 1.92 5.94
C TYR A 80 -8.04 3.04 5.42
N ALA A 81 -7.15 2.71 4.49
CA ALA A 81 -6.38 3.65 3.72
C ALA A 81 -6.69 3.42 2.24
N TYR A 82 -6.96 4.51 1.54
CA TYR A 82 -7.10 4.53 0.09
C TYR A 82 -5.86 5.12 -0.54
N TYR A 83 -5.26 4.39 -1.48
CA TYR A 83 -4.08 4.83 -2.20
C TYR A 83 -4.42 5.10 -3.65
N ALA A 84 -4.01 6.27 -4.14
CA ALA A 84 -3.91 6.54 -5.57
C ALA A 84 -2.47 6.30 -6.01
N LEU A 85 -2.27 5.35 -6.92
CA LEU A 85 -0.97 4.97 -7.46
C LEU A 85 -0.98 5.24 -8.97
N THR A 86 0.07 5.85 -9.50
CA THR A 86 0.23 6.06 -10.95
C THR A 86 1.34 5.18 -11.49
N LYS A 87 1.20 4.72 -12.73
CA LYS A 87 2.33 4.21 -13.49
C LYS A 87 3.04 5.41 -14.13
N PRO A 88 4.36 5.59 -13.92
CA PRO A 88 5.09 6.70 -14.53
C PRO A 88 4.92 6.71 -16.05
N VAL A 89 4.88 7.91 -16.64
CA VAL A 89 5.00 8.05 -18.10
C VAL A 89 6.46 7.83 -18.45
N SER A 90 6.77 6.83 -19.29
CA SER A 90 8.14 6.59 -19.76
C SER A 90 8.65 7.83 -20.48
N GLY A 91 9.44 8.67 -19.78
CA GLY A 91 9.93 9.96 -20.26
C GLY A 91 9.84 11.11 -19.26
N MET A 92 9.16 10.93 -18.12
CA MET A 92 9.12 11.93 -17.04
C MET A 92 9.79 11.34 -15.81
N GLU A 93 11.03 11.75 -15.51
CA GLU A 93 11.63 11.48 -14.20
C GLU A 93 10.85 12.25 -13.12
N PRO A 94 10.61 11.66 -11.94
CA PRO A 94 10.00 12.38 -10.82
C PRO A 94 10.95 13.49 -10.34
N GLN A 95 10.44 14.72 -10.26
CA GLN A 95 11.12 15.89 -9.67
C GLN A 95 11.18 15.80 -8.13
#